data_AF-A0A3P7LMC0-F1
#
_entry.id   AF-A0A3P7LMC0-F1
#
_cell.length_a   1.000
_cell.length_b   1.000
_cell.length_c   1.000
_cell.angle_alpha   90.00
_cell.angle_beta   90.00
_cell.angle_gamma   90.00
#
_symmetry.space_group_name_H-M   'P 1'
#
loop_
_entity.id
_entity.type
_entity.pdbx_description
1 polymer ?
#
loop_
_entity_poly.entity_id
_entity_poly.type
_entity_poly.pdbx_seq_one_letter_code
_entity_poly.pdbx_strand_id
1 'polypeptide(L)'
;MPTTFVPGTNEWLLLKRTVEETGYLFVKRKAEVRTLDEFEQWTSHCLARWDQPATIMQLKLITAFLRSHSPRRTGTAPPSRDRAAASLHEFLAQSLASQVVKRFAERMNDLSSGLRTYFLGLGTPDASVSACVTAFRIWFSLPTASVLHPFLPKEDDGQTSMAAFLAAMRPLKRTVEPGAFYWLHKFLYTGPTDSSLLART
;
A
#
# COMPACT_ATOMS: atom_id res chain seq x y z
N MET A 1 1.08 33.22 4.25
CA MET A 1 2.24 34.10 3.99
C MET A 1 2.02 34.76 2.63
N PRO A 2 1.86 36.10 2.56
CA PRO A 2 1.64 36.80 1.30
C PRO A 2 2.94 36.85 0.49
N THR A 3 2.83 36.69 -0.83
CA THR A 3 3.98 36.70 -1.75
C THR A 3 4.48 38.13 -1.92
N THR A 4 5.71 38.43 -1.49
CA THR A 4 6.38 39.71 -1.76
C THR A 4 7.16 39.62 -3.08
N PHE A 5 6.83 40.49 -4.03
CA PHE A 5 7.53 40.65 -5.30
C PHE A 5 8.38 41.93 -5.27
N VAL A 6 9.55 41.90 -5.92
CA VAL A 6 10.57 42.95 -5.87
C VAL A 6 10.18 44.15 -6.76
N PRO A 7 10.46 45.42 -6.37
CA PRO A 7 10.10 46.59 -7.17
C PRO A 7 10.88 46.63 -8.49
N GLY A 8 10.20 46.88 -9.62
CA GLY A 8 10.82 47.04 -10.94
C GLY A 8 10.16 46.27 -12.08
N THR A 9 9.13 45.46 -11.81
CA THR A 9 8.35 44.81 -12.88
C THR A 9 7.42 45.84 -13.51
N ASN A 10 7.85 46.43 -14.64
CA ASN A 10 6.96 47.21 -15.50
C ASN A 10 5.71 46.35 -15.81
N GLU A 11 4.52 46.95 -15.76
CA GLU A 11 3.21 46.29 -15.93
C GLU A 11 2.69 45.44 -14.74
N TRP A 12 3.25 45.60 -13.52
CA TRP A 12 2.76 44.88 -12.32
C TRP A 12 1.24 44.99 -12.08
N LEU A 13 0.68 46.19 -12.28
CA LEU A 13 -0.76 46.41 -12.10
C LEU A 13 -1.59 45.67 -13.15
N LEU A 14 -1.08 45.54 -14.38
CA LEU A 14 -1.74 44.81 -15.46
C LEU A 14 -1.69 43.30 -15.20
N LEU A 15 -0.54 42.77 -14.76
CA LEU A 15 -0.40 41.36 -14.39
C LEU A 15 -1.29 40.99 -13.21
N LYS A 16 -1.32 41.84 -12.17
CA LYS A 16 -2.17 41.64 -10.99
C LYS A 16 -3.65 41.64 -11.36
N ARG A 17 -4.11 42.63 -12.15
CA ARG A 17 -5.49 42.70 -12.64
C ARG A 17 -5.85 41.47 -13.48
N THR A 18 -4.98 41.09 -14.41
CA THR A 18 -5.21 39.90 -15.27
C THR A 18 -5.36 38.65 -14.42
N VAL A 19 -4.54 38.45 -13.39
CA VAL A 19 -4.59 37.28 -12.50
C VAL A 19 -5.84 37.27 -11.63
N GLU A 20 -6.25 38.42 -11.10
CA GLU A 20 -7.49 38.58 -10.31
C GLU A 20 -8.74 38.36 -11.17
N GLU A 21 -8.74 38.82 -12.41
CA GLU A 21 -9.89 38.72 -13.35
C GLU A 21 -10.02 37.34 -13.99
N THR A 22 -8.92 36.62 -14.20
CA THR A 22 -8.92 35.30 -14.86
C THR A 22 -9.02 34.13 -13.89
N GLY A 23 -8.93 34.37 -12.58
CA GLY A 23 -9.03 33.33 -11.55
C GLY A 23 -7.83 32.38 -11.47
N TYR A 24 -6.68 32.73 -12.05
CA TYR A 24 -5.48 31.89 -11.96
C TYR A 24 -4.81 32.00 -10.58
N LEU A 25 -4.62 30.85 -9.91
CA LEU A 25 -3.79 30.74 -8.71
C LEU A 25 -2.35 30.41 -9.11
N PHE A 26 -1.38 31.26 -8.76
CA PHE A 26 0.03 30.88 -8.81
C PHE A 26 0.31 29.80 -7.75
N VAL A 27 0.21 28.53 -8.14
CA VAL A 27 0.67 27.42 -7.32
C VAL A 27 2.20 27.38 -7.40
N LYS A 28 2.87 28.12 -6.52
CA LYS A 28 4.32 27.97 -6.35
C LYS A 28 4.59 26.56 -5.83
N ARG A 29 5.36 25.77 -6.58
CA ARG A 29 5.83 24.45 -6.12
C ARG A 29 6.56 24.68 -4.79
N LYS A 30 6.04 24.12 -3.68
CA LYS A 30 6.74 24.12 -2.38
C LYS A 30 8.12 23.49 -2.58
N ALA A 31 9.10 23.94 -1.79
CA ALA A 31 10.44 23.33 -1.80
C ALA A 31 10.34 21.83 -1.53
N GLU A 32 11.03 21.00 -2.32
CA GLU A 32 10.91 19.54 -2.32
C GLU A 32 11.17 18.90 -0.94
N VAL A 33 12.06 19.50 -0.14
CA VAL A 33 12.34 19.04 1.24
C VAL A 33 11.10 19.16 2.14
N ARG A 34 10.40 20.30 2.10
CA ARG A 34 9.18 20.50 2.92
C ARG A 34 8.04 19.56 2.52
N THR A 35 7.97 19.16 1.26
CA THR A 35 6.94 18.21 0.80
C THR A 35 7.19 16.78 1.26
N LEU A 36 8.45 16.40 1.51
CA LEU A 36 8.78 15.08 2.05
C LEU A 36 8.45 14.98 3.54
N ASP A 37 8.82 15.99 4.33
CA ASP A 37 8.50 16.03 5.77
C ASP A 37 6.97 15.98 5.99
N GLU A 38 6.21 16.77 5.22
CA GLU A 38 4.74 16.76 5.26
C GLU A 38 4.16 15.38 4.87
N PHE A 39 4.75 14.73 3.85
CA PHE A 39 4.33 13.39 3.42
C PHE A 39 4.63 12.33 4.47
N GLU A 40 5.80 12.38 5.12
CA GLU A 40 6.18 11.46 6.19
C GLU A 40 5.28 11.64 7.42
N GLN A 41 4.99 12.88 7.81
CA GLN A 41 4.10 13.17 8.94
C GLN A 41 2.67 12.68 8.66
N TRP A 42 2.15 12.96 7.46
CA TRP A 42 0.84 12.47 7.04
C TRP A 42 0.79 10.94 7.00
N THR A 43 1.83 10.31 6.43
CA THR A 43 1.94 8.84 6.36
C THR A 43 1.96 8.23 7.76
N SER A 44 2.71 8.82 8.69
CA SER A 44 2.78 8.37 10.08
C SER A 44 1.42 8.42 10.77
N HIS A 45 0.66 9.50 10.56
CA HIS A 45 -0.69 9.64 11.09
C HIS A 45 -1.66 8.61 10.49
N CYS A 46 -1.62 8.37 9.18
CA CYS A 46 -2.44 7.33 8.54
C CYS A 46 -2.04 5.92 9.00
N LEU A 47 -0.74 5.65 9.16
CA LEU A 47 -0.25 4.36 9.66
C LEU A 47 -0.63 4.08 11.11
N ALA A 48 -0.96 5.10 11.91
CA ALA A 48 -1.51 4.89 13.25
C ALA A 48 -2.95 4.34 13.23
N ARG A 49 -3.67 4.50 12.11
CA ARG A 49 -5.07 4.10 11.90
C ARG A 49 -5.22 3.17 10.69
N TRP A 50 -4.17 2.39 10.42
CA TRP A 50 -4.05 1.56 9.22
C TRP A 50 -5.10 0.45 9.15
N ASP A 51 -5.65 0.03 10.29
CA ASP A 51 -6.69 -0.99 10.41
C ASP A 51 -8.08 -0.48 10.02
N GLN A 52 -8.25 0.84 9.84
CA GLN A 52 -9.50 1.43 9.37
C GLN A 52 -9.65 1.28 7.84
N PRO A 53 -10.79 0.76 7.36
CA PRO A 53 -11.01 0.51 5.92
C PRO A 53 -10.79 1.71 5.00
N ALA A 54 -11.21 2.90 5.43
CA ALA A 54 -11.02 4.12 4.65
C ALA A 54 -9.53 4.50 4.54
N THR A 55 -8.81 4.43 5.65
CA THR A 55 -7.39 4.78 5.73
C THR A 55 -6.54 3.84 4.87
N ILE A 56 -6.74 2.52 5.00
CA ILE A 56 -5.96 1.55 4.22
C ILE A 56 -6.25 1.64 2.73
N MET A 57 -7.48 1.99 2.35
CA MET A 57 -7.83 2.26 0.95
C MET A 57 -7.09 3.49 0.42
N GLN A 58 -7.04 4.58 1.18
CA GLN A 58 -6.29 5.77 0.81
C GLN A 58 -4.80 5.49 0.66
N LEU A 59 -4.19 4.79 1.63
CA LEU A 59 -2.77 4.40 1.58
C LEU A 59 -2.48 3.54 0.33
N LYS A 60 -3.40 2.64 -0.03
CA LYS A 60 -3.29 1.80 -1.22
C LYS A 60 -3.38 2.63 -2.51
N LEU A 61 -4.37 3.52 -2.61
CA LEU A 61 -4.56 4.38 -3.76
C LEU A 61 -3.35 5.29 -3.98
N ILE A 62 -2.78 5.84 -2.91
CA ILE A 62 -1.59 6.68 -2.99
C ILE A 62 -0.37 5.87 -3.42
N THR A 63 -0.20 4.65 -2.89
CA THR A 63 0.86 3.75 -3.34
C THR A 63 0.71 3.42 -4.83
N ALA A 64 -0.50 3.13 -5.29
CA ALA A 64 -0.79 2.85 -6.70
C ALA A 64 -0.52 4.08 -7.58
N PHE A 65 -0.94 5.27 -7.15
CA PHE A 65 -0.69 6.54 -7.82
C PHE A 65 0.81 6.83 -7.95
N LEU A 66 1.57 6.70 -6.86
CA LEU A 66 3.02 6.90 -6.88
C LEU A 66 3.71 5.91 -7.83
N ARG A 67 3.25 4.65 -7.88
CA ARG A 67 3.76 3.63 -8.82
C ARG A 67 3.42 3.96 -10.28
N SER A 68 2.21 4.44 -10.57
CA SER A 68 1.82 4.78 -11.95
C SER A 68 2.58 6.00 -12.50
N HIS A 69 3.06 6.86 -11.61
CA HIS A 69 3.91 8.01 -11.95
C HIS A 69 5.41 7.70 -11.92
N SER A 70 5.80 6.42 -11.73
CA SER A 70 7.16 5.97 -12.03
C SER A 70 7.22 5.56 -13.52
N PRO A 71 8.13 6.13 -14.33
CA PRO A 71 8.32 5.77 -15.73
C PRO A 71 8.70 4.29 -15.80
N ARG A 72 7.84 3.53 -16.47
CA ARG A 72 8.14 2.15 -16.86
C ARG A 72 9.44 2.18 -17.66
N ARG A 73 10.42 1.36 -17.27
CA ARG A 73 11.73 1.22 -17.95
C ARG A 73 11.51 0.75 -19.40
N THR A 74 11.16 1.65 -20.29
CA THR A 74 11.07 1.42 -21.73
C THR A 74 11.90 2.47 -22.43
N GLY A 75 13.11 2.09 -22.82
CA GLY A 75 13.89 2.82 -23.82
C GLY A 75 14.79 3.94 -23.28
N THR A 76 15.96 4.01 -23.91
CA THR A 76 17.03 4.99 -23.81
C THR A 76 16.56 6.44 -24.00
N ALA A 77 16.01 7.07 -22.97
CA ALA A 77 15.87 8.52 -22.91
C ALA A 77 17.10 9.17 -22.25
N PRO A 78 17.47 10.43 -22.56
CA PRO A 78 18.50 11.15 -21.82
C PRO A 78 18.10 11.35 -20.34
N PRO A 79 19.05 11.55 -19.42
CA PRO A 79 18.74 11.86 -18.03
C PRO A 79 18.07 13.25 -17.94
N SER A 80 16.73 13.29 -17.94
CA SER A 80 15.95 14.49 -17.66
C SER A 80 15.60 14.59 -16.17
N ARG A 81 15.21 15.77 -15.71
CA ARG A 81 14.67 16.05 -14.37
C ARG A 81 13.50 15.10 -13.99
N ASP A 82 12.81 14.56 -14.98
CA ASP A 82 11.72 13.61 -14.80
C ASP A 82 12.20 12.26 -14.25
N ARG A 83 13.46 11.85 -14.50
CA ARG A 83 14.06 10.64 -13.90
C ARG A 83 14.30 10.75 -12.40
N ALA A 84 14.65 11.93 -11.90
CA ALA A 84 14.85 12.13 -10.48
C ALA A 84 13.50 12.08 -9.74
N ALA A 85 12.48 12.76 -10.27
CA ALA A 85 11.11 12.71 -9.73
C ALA A 85 10.53 11.29 -9.79
N ALA A 86 10.77 10.57 -10.88
CA ALA A 86 10.47 9.15 -11.05
C ALA A 86 11.07 8.26 -9.95
N SER A 87 12.37 8.40 -9.71
CA SER A 87 13.05 7.63 -8.65
C SER A 87 12.49 7.94 -7.25
N LEU A 88 12.06 9.19 -7.03
CA LEU A 88 11.44 9.59 -5.77
C LEU A 88 10.05 8.96 -5.60
N HIS A 89 9.18 8.99 -6.62
CA HIS A 89 7.85 8.38 -6.55
C HIS A 89 7.93 6.87 -6.30
N GLU A 90 8.85 6.18 -6.98
CA GLU A 90 9.08 4.75 -6.77
C GLU A 90 9.58 4.46 -5.34
N PHE A 91 10.54 5.26 -4.85
CA PHE A 91 11.03 5.16 -3.48
C PHE A 91 9.92 5.37 -2.45
N LEU A 92 9.11 6.42 -2.60
CA LEU A 92 8.01 6.73 -1.70
C LEU A 92 6.94 5.63 -1.71
N ALA A 93 6.58 5.13 -2.90
CA ALA A 93 5.65 4.02 -3.01
C ALA A 93 6.16 2.75 -2.31
N GLN A 94 7.44 2.44 -2.50
CA GLN A 94 8.05 1.26 -1.89
C GLN A 94 8.19 1.40 -0.37
N SER A 95 8.58 2.60 0.11
CA SER A 95 8.65 2.92 1.53
C SER A 95 7.28 2.78 2.19
N LEU A 96 6.24 3.40 1.62
CA LEU A 96 4.88 3.33 2.14
C LEU A 96 4.36 1.89 2.15
N ALA A 97 4.54 1.16 1.04
CA ALA A 97 4.10 -0.23 0.95
C ALA A 97 4.81 -1.12 1.99
N SER A 98 6.12 -0.92 2.17
CA SER A 98 6.91 -1.65 3.17
C SER A 98 6.40 -1.38 4.59
N GLN A 99 6.11 -0.12 4.92
CA GLN A 99 5.58 0.25 6.24
C GLN A 99 4.21 -0.37 6.52
N VAL A 100 3.31 -0.38 5.53
CA VAL A 100 2.00 -1.05 5.68
C VAL A 100 2.16 -2.56 5.86
N VAL A 101 3.00 -3.20 5.04
CA VAL A 101 3.31 -4.64 5.15
C VAL A 101 3.92 -4.97 6.51
N LYS A 102 4.79 -4.10 7.05
CA LYS A 102 5.36 -4.25 8.39
C LYS A 102 4.28 -4.30 9.46
N ARG A 103 3.22 -3.48 9.38
CA ARG A 103 2.09 -3.53 10.33
C ARG A 103 1.35 -4.86 10.31
N PHE A 104 1.14 -5.42 9.13
CA PHE A 104 0.56 -6.76 9.01
C PHE A 104 1.47 -7.83 9.61
N ALA A 105 2.78 -7.73 9.38
CA ALA A 105 3.76 -8.67 9.94
C ALA A 105 3.87 -8.56 11.47
N GLU A 106 3.77 -7.36 12.04
CA GLU A 106 3.74 -7.12 13.49
C GLU A 106 2.53 -7.81 14.16
N ARG A 107 1.42 -7.98 13.43
CA ARG A 107 0.22 -8.71 13.87
C ARG A 107 0.05 -10.09 13.23
N MET A 108 1.16 -10.77 12.89
CA MET A 108 1.14 -12.06 12.18
C MET A 108 0.19 -13.07 12.83
N ASN A 109 0.32 -13.32 14.12
CA ASN A 109 -0.46 -14.37 14.81
C ASN A 109 -1.97 -14.11 14.75
N ASP A 110 -2.38 -12.90 15.13
CA ASP A 110 -3.78 -12.48 15.14
C ASP A 110 -4.36 -12.49 13.73
N LEU A 111 -3.59 -12.00 12.75
CA LEU A 111 -4.04 -11.92 11.37
C LEU A 111 -4.13 -13.30 10.72
N SER A 112 -3.19 -14.20 10.98
CA SER A 112 -3.23 -15.58 10.52
C SER A 112 -4.44 -16.32 11.10
N SER A 113 -4.68 -16.19 12.41
CA SER A 113 -5.87 -16.75 13.07
C SER A 113 -7.16 -16.18 12.45
N GLY A 114 -7.27 -14.85 12.33
CA GLY A 114 -8.44 -14.18 11.75
C GLY A 114 -8.69 -14.53 10.28
N LEU A 115 -7.63 -14.66 9.47
CA LEU A 115 -7.73 -15.05 8.07
C LEU A 115 -8.17 -16.51 7.92
N ARG A 116 -7.66 -17.42 8.76
CA ARG A 116 -8.12 -18.81 8.81
C ARG A 116 -9.60 -18.88 9.20
N THR A 117 -10.00 -18.12 10.21
CA THR A 117 -11.41 -18.04 10.59
C THR A 117 -12.27 -17.50 9.45
N TYR A 118 -11.85 -16.42 8.78
CA TYR A 118 -12.60 -15.79 7.69
C TYR A 118 -12.69 -16.65 6.43
N PHE A 119 -11.58 -17.27 6.01
CA PHE A 119 -11.49 -17.99 4.74
C PHE A 119 -11.78 -19.49 4.85
N LEU A 120 -11.52 -20.11 6.00
CA LEU A 120 -11.73 -21.55 6.24
C LEU A 120 -12.92 -21.83 7.18
N GLY A 121 -13.58 -20.79 7.70
CA GLY A 121 -14.77 -20.94 8.55
C GLY A 121 -14.47 -21.42 9.98
N LEU A 122 -13.23 -21.27 10.44
CA LEU A 122 -12.77 -21.75 11.75
C LEU A 122 -13.12 -20.77 12.90
N GLY A 123 -14.42 -20.57 13.17
CA GLY A 123 -14.93 -19.79 14.32
C GLY A 123 -15.41 -18.37 14.01
N THR A 124 -15.37 -17.49 15.02
CA THR A 124 -15.71 -16.05 14.89
C THR A 124 -14.58 -15.20 15.46
N PRO A 125 -14.00 -14.27 14.68
CA PRO A 125 -12.89 -13.46 15.15
C PRO A 125 -13.37 -12.29 16.01
N ASP A 126 -12.53 -11.85 16.94
CA ASP A 126 -12.74 -10.61 17.69
C ASP A 126 -12.81 -9.40 16.75
N ALA A 127 -13.48 -8.32 17.20
CA ALA A 127 -13.68 -7.12 16.39
C ALA A 127 -12.36 -6.47 15.90
N SER A 128 -11.33 -6.44 16.75
CA SER A 128 -10.01 -5.88 16.39
C SER A 128 -9.25 -6.76 15.38
N VAL A 129 -9.47 -8.07 15.40
CA VAL A 129 -8.90 -9.02 14.43
C VAL A 129 -9.64 -8.90 13.11
N SER A 130 -10.97 -8.78 13.15
CA SER A 130 -11.84 -8.55 11.98
C SER A 130 -11.46 -7.27 11.23
N ALA A 131 -11.14 -6.19 11.94
CA ALA A 131 -10.63 -4.95 11.34
C ALA A 131 -9.32 -5.18 10.57
N CYS A 132 -8.35 -5.88 11.17
CA CYS A 132 -7.09 -6.21 10.50
C CYS A 132 -7.26 -7.15 9.30
N VAL A 133 -8.14 -8.15 9.39
CA VAL A 133 -8.50 -9.03 8.27
C VAL A 133 -9.09 -8.20 7.12
N THR A 134 -9.99 -7.27 7.44
CA THR A 134 -10.59 -6.36 6.45
C THR A 134 -9.54 -5.49 5.79
N ALA A 135 -8.66 -4.87 6.58
CA ALA A 135 -7.57 -4.04 6.07
C ALA A 135 -6.60 -4.84 5.18
N PHE A 136 -6.26 -6.07 5.56
CA PHE A 136 -5.42 -6.97 4.78
C PHE A 136 -6.04 -7.28 3.42
N ARG A 137 -7.33 -7.65 3.41
CA ARG A 137 -8.06 -7.93 2.18
C ARG A 137 -8.14 -6.72 1.26
N ILE A 138 -8.39 -5.52 1.80
CA ILE A 138 -8.40 -4.28 1.04
C ILE A 138 -7.02 -4.02 0.43
N TRP A 139 -5.95 -4.09 1.24
CA TRP A 139 -4.59 -3.82 0.77
C TRP A 139 -4.20 -4.74 -0.38
N PHE A 140 -4.40 -6.04 -0.23
CA PHE A 140 -4.03 -7.06 -1.21
C PHE A 140 -5.07 -7.32 -2.31
N SER A 141 -6.17 -6.55 -2.39
CA SER A 141 -7.26 -6.77 -3.36
C SER A 141 -7.83 -8.20 -3.30
N LEU A 142 -7.91 -8.81 -2.13
CA LEU A 142 -8.36 -10.20 -2.04
C LEU A 142 -9.88 -10.31 -2.23
N PRO A 143 -10.35 -11.28 -3.03
CA PRO A 143 -11.77 -11.58 -3.13
C PRO A 143 -12.39 -11.96 -1.77
N THR A 144 -13.71 -12.04 -1.72
CA THR A 144 -14.44 -12.54 -0.56
C THR A 144 -14.18 -14.03 -0.33
N ALA A 145 -14.45 -14.50 0.89
CA ALA A 145 -14.32 -15.91 1.23
C ALA A 145 -15.15 -16.80 0.29
N SER A 146 -16.36 -16.38 -0.11
CA SER A 146 -17.21 -17.11 -1.05
C SER A 146 -16.53 -17.41 -2.40
N VAL A 147 -15.66 -16.51 -2.88
CA VAL A 147 -14.95 -16.68 -4.15
C VAL A 147 -13.66 -17.48 -3.97
N LEU A 148 -12.95 -17.28 -2.85
CA LEU A 148 -11.65 -17.91 -2.60
C LEU A 148 -11.78 -19.34 -2.05
N HIS A 149 -12.73 -19.58 -1.15
CA HIS A 149 -12.91 -20.84 -0.41
C HIS A 149 -12.91 -22.09 -1.30
N PRO A 150 -13.59 -22.14 -2.47
CA PRO A 150 -13.59 -23.34 -3.32
C PRO A 150 -12.21 -23.74 -3.85
N PHE A 151 -11.25 -22.82 -3.87
CA PHE A 151 -9.90 -23.04 -4.40
C PHE A 151 -8.85 -23.20 -3.32
N LEU A 152 -9.18 -22.94 -2.05
CA LEU A 152 -8.22 -23.04 -0.96
C LEU A 152 -7.93 -24.53 -0.68
N PRO A 153 -6.64 -24.94 -0.67
CA PRO A 153 -6.26 -26.27 -0.22
C PRO A 153 -6.76 -26.52 1.20
N LYS A 154 -7.40 -27.68 1.42
CA LYS A 154 -7.82 -28.11 2.75
C LYS A 154 -6.59 -28.52 3.57
N GLU A 155 -6.57 -28.15 4.84
CA GLU A 155 -5.48 -28.42 5.78
C GLU A 155 -5.46 -29.89 6.22
N ASP A 156 -5.36 -30.84 5.29
CA ASP A 156 -5.32 -32.26 5.67
C ASP A 156 -3.96 -32.67 6.29
N ASP A 157 -2.88 -31.89 6.09
CA ASP A 157 -1.52 -32.23 6.57
C ASP A 157 -0.65 -31.04 7.05
N GLY A 158 -1.27 -29.91 7.42
CA GLY A 158 -0.57 -28.84 8.15
C GLY A 158 0.51 -28.03 7.41
N GLN A 159 0.93 -28.38 6.19
CA GLN A 159 1.85 -27.57 5.38
C GLN A 159 1.51 -27.62 3.88
N THR A 160 0.58 -26.78 3.45
CA THR A 160 0.38 -26.55 2.01
C THR A 160 1.62 -25.85 1.44
N SER A 161 2.33 -26.46 0.50
CA SER A 161 3.46 -25.81 -0.17
C SER A 161 3.00 -24.62 -1.03
N MET A 162 3.87 -23.61 -1.21
CA MET A 162 3.58 -22.46 -2.08
C MET A 162 3.23 -22.90 -3.51
N ALA A 163 3.90 -23.93 -4.02
CA ALA A 163 3.63 -24.46 -5.36
C ALA A 163 2.23 -25.07 -5.47
N ALA A 164 1.82 -25.87 -4.49
CA ALA A 164 0.48 -26.46 -4.43
C ALA A 164 -0.59 -25.37 -4.30
N PHE A 165 -0.36 -24.37 -3.46
CA PHE A 165 -1.24 -23.21 -3.30
C PHE A 165 -1.39 -22.44 -4.63
N LEU A 166 -0.29 -22.05 -5.27
CA LEU A 166 -0.35 -21.30 -6.54
C LEU A 166 -0.98 -22.12 -7.69
N ALA A 167 -0.90 -23.45 -7.64
CA ALA A 167 -1.59 -24.33 -8.57
C ALA A 167 -3.11 -24.29 -8.35
N ALA A 168 -3.56 -24.35 -7.09
CA ALA A 168 -4.98 -24.26 -6.74
C ALA A 168 -5.57 -22.87 -7.05
N MET A 169 -4.79 -21.80 -6.84
CA MET A 169 -5.18 -20.41 -7.12
C MET A 169 -5.14 -20.04 -8.61
N ARG A 170 -4.73 -20.95 -9.51
CA ARG A 170 -4.61 -20.69 -10.95
C ARG A 170 -5.85 -20.05 -11.60
N PRO A 171 -7.10 -20.46 -11.26
CA PRO A 171 -8.30 -19.85 -11.84
C PRO A 171 -8.45 -18.35 -11.53
N LEU A 172 -7.80 -17.85 -10.48
CA LEU A 172 -7.91 -16.47 -9.99
C LEU A 172 -6.72 -15.59 -10.39
N LYS A 173 -5.76 -16.11 -11.17
CA LYS A 173 -4.56 -15.35 -11.59
C LYS A 173 -4.84 -14.10 -12.43
N ARG A 174 -6.02 -14.02 -13.06
CA ARG A 174 -6.42 -12.85 -13.85
C ARG A 174 -7.02 -11.72 -13.01
N THR A 175 -7.46 -12.03 -11.80
CA THR A 175 -8.21 -11.11 -10.94
C THR A 175 -7.42 -10.66 -9.71
N VAL A 176 -6.43 -11.46 -9.28
CA VAL A 176 -5.63 -11.20 -8.09
C VAL A 176 -4.17 -11.02 -8.46
N GLU A 177 -3.56 -9.95 -7.93
CA GLU A 177 -2.14 -9.65 -8.12
C GLU A 177 -1.25 -10.77 -7.58
N PRO A 178 -0.17 -11.18 -8.29
CA PRO A 178 0.68 -12.29 -7.87
C PRO A 178 1.25 -12.13 -6.46
N GLY A 179 1.58 -10.90 -6.05
CA GLY A 179 2.09 -10.61 -4.70
C GLY A 179 1.07 -10.90 -3.60
N ALA A 180 -0.23 -10.76 -3.89
CA ALA A 180 -1.29 -11.04 -2.92
C ALA A 180 -1.39 -12.54 -2.58
N PHE A 181 -1.13 -13.43 -3.55
CA PHE A 181 -1.09 -14.87 -3.29
C PHE A 181 0.07 -15.27 -2.39
N TYR A 182 1.25 -14.65 -2.55
CA TYR A 182 2.38 -14.89 -1.65
C TYR A 182 2.01 -14.57 -0.20
N TRP A 183 1.43 -13.38 0.03
CA TRP A 183 1.05 -12.97 1.38
C TRP A 183 -0.10 -13.81 1.93
N LEU A 184 -1.12 -14.10 1.13
CA LEU A 184 -2.22 -14.96 1.55
C LEU A 184 -1.73 -16.36 1.97
N HIS A 185 -0.84 -16.98 1.19
CA HIS A 185 -0.21 -18.26 1.55
C HIS A 185 0.56 -18.14 2.85
N LYS A 186 1.37 -17.07 2.99
CA LYS A 186 2.19 -16.84 4.18
C LYS A 186 1.34 -16.75 5.45
N PHE A 187 0.23 -16.02 5.43
CA PHE A 187 -0.62 -15.89 6.61
C PHE A 187 -1.52 -17.11 6.85
N LEU A 188 -1.94 -17.84 5.81
CA LEU A 188 -2.81 -19.01 5.98
C LEU A 188 -2.04 -20.28 6.39
N TYR A 189 -0.92 -20.57 5.74
CA TYR A 189 -0.29 -21.90 5.80
C TYR A 189 1.12 -21.91 6.39
N THR A 190 1.81 -20.77 6.42
CA THR A 190 3.05 -20.67 7.19
C THR A 190 2.70 -20.03 8.52
N GLY A 191 2.30 -20.86 9.49
CA GLY A 191 2.08 -20.38 10.86
C GLY A 191 3.30 -19.63 11.40
N PRO A 192 3.19 -18.91 12.53
CA PRO A 192 4.38 -18.44 13.21
C PRO A 192 5.30 -19.64 13.39
N THR A 193 6.53 -19.54 12.87
CA THR A 193 7.58 -20.49 13.18
C THR A 193 7.51 -20.74 14.69
N ASP A 194 7.29 -21.99 15.07
CA ASP A 194 7.56 -22.47 16.41
C ASP A 194 9.03 -22.19 16.69
N SER A 195 9.33 -20.99 17.18
CA SER A 195 10.60 -20.66 17.83
C SER A 195 10.78 -21.49 19.11
N SER A 196 9.80 -22.32 19.48
CA SER A 196 9.86 -23.34 20.53
C SER A 196 10.69 -24.57 20.15
N LEU A 197 10.92 -24.84 18.85
CA LEU A 197 11.70 -26.01 18.39
C LEU A 197 13.19 -25.74 18.16
N LEU A 198 13.64 -24.49 18.28
CA LEU A 198 15.08 -24.12 18.24
C LEU A 198 15.70 -23.90 19.63
N ALA A 199 14.94 -24.11 20.71
CA ALA A 199 15.43 -24.05 22.09
C ALA A 199 15.74 -25.43 22.71
N ARG A 200 15.70 -26.50 21.92
CA ARG A 200 16.02 -27.87 22.34
C ARG A 200 16.84 -28.62 21.29
N THR A 201 18.06 -28.17 21.09
CA THR A 201 19.20 -29.02 20.71
C THR A 201 20.45 -28.44 21.34
#